data_AF-A0A0K9Q0C8-F1
#
_entry.id   AF-A0A0K9Q0C8-F1
#
_cell.length_a   1.000
_cell.length_b   1.000
_cell.length_c   1.000
_cell.angle_alpha   90.00
_cell.angle_beta   90.00
_cell.angle_gamma   90.00
#
_symmetry.space_group_name_H-M   'P 1'
#
loop_
_entity.id
_entity.type
_entity.pdbx_description
1 polymer ?
#
loop_
_entity_poly.entity_id
_entity_poly.type
_entity_poly.pdbx_seq_one_letter_code
_entity_poly.pdbx_strand_id
1 'polypeptide(L)'
;ESSHLFTSNILLKLSEFAAAASIDSQLSDHLQQCIGSAIISMGPEKILTLFPITLNEENLTCSNMWLVPILRKYIRGASLHFFMEHIAPVMTSLTSKCKKVKRSKALKMLRSYKKDLWNLLPSFCHHAKDTKKHFGLLAQFLIVALKDDPSTHESISAALKVFVKENKSVIATNQDVKTAKKIVNNEANDKSAILNVLQPCYSQKVALKNIKAMALSSMDLIQATVDVFLNSPPEKRSSLKEAIECLSSIIGSSNVDKIVMSLSKNLEFVYKVSEFEDLTNHNHSANTTELNGNSKTN
;
A
#
# COMPACT_ATOMS: atom_id res chain seq x y z
N GLU A 1 -2.52 34.73 -4.76
CA GLU A 1 -2.65 34.15 -6.13
C GLU A 1 -1.39 34.25 -6.95
N SER A 2 -0.70 35.39 -6.99
CA SER A 2 0.54 35.58 -7.78
C SER A 2 1.64 34.54 -7.47
N SER A 3 1.90 34.25 -6.19
CA SER A 3 2.94 33.28 -5.76
C SER A 3 2.72 31.87 -6.33
N HIS A 4 1.48 31.38 -6.38
CA HIS A 4 1.16 30.05 -6.90
C HIS A 4 1.38 29.94 -8.42
N LEU A 5 1.12 31.01 -9.18
CA LEU A 5 1.37 31.05 -10.61
C LEU A 5 2.87 30.97 -10.91
N PHE A 6 3.69 31.73 -10.17
CA PHE A 6 5.14 31.70 -10.28
C PHE A 6 5.71 30.32 -9.93
N THR A 7 5.26 29.71 -8.83
CA THR A 7 5.71 28.36 -8.44
C THR A 7 5.33 27.32 -9.50
N SER A 8 4.14 27.41 -10.10
CA SER A 8 3.71 26.47 -11.14
C SER A 8 4.58 26.56 -12.40
N ASN A 9 4.92 27.77 -12.86
CA ASN A 9 5.79 27.95 -14.02
C ASN A 9 7.23 27.46 -13.78
N ILE A 10 7.75 27.64 -12.56
CA ILE A 10 9.06 27.11 -12.17
C ILE A 10 9.02 25.58 -12.18
N LEU A 11 7.98 24.98 -11.59
CA LEU A 11 7.81 23.53 -11.58
C LEU A 11 7.70 22.94 -12.99
N LEU A 12 7.02 23.60 -13.91
CA LEU A 12 6.94 23.18 -15.32
C LEU A 12 8.34 23.11 -15.94
N LYS A 13 9.15 24.16 -15.80
CA LYS A 13 10.54 24.14 -16.30
C LYS A 13 11.37 23.05 -15.63
N LEU A 14 11.28 22.90 -14.31
CA LEU A 14 12.00 21.86 -13.57
C LEU A 14 11.58 20.45 -14.02
N SER A 15 10.31 20.26 -14.39
CA SER A 15 9.81 18.98 -14.90
C SER A 15 10.38 18.63 -16.27
N GLU A 16 10.60 19.61 -17.15
CA GLU A 16 11.25 19.40 -18.45
C GLU A 16 12.69 18.89 -18.25
N PHE A 17 13.43 19.48 -17.31
CA PHE A 17 14.75 19.00 -16.92
C PHE A 17 14.69 17.59 -16.32
N ALA A 18 13.73 17.31 -15.44
CA ALA A 18 13.60 16.00 -14.80
C ALA A 18 13.22 14.89 -15.79
N ALA A 19 12.40 15.21 -16.80
CA ALA A 19 11.99 14.27 -17.84
C ALA A 19 13.09 14.02 -18.89
N ALA A 20 13.92 15.04 -19.18
CA ALA A 20 15.02 14.96 -20.13
C ALA A 20 16.33 14.41 -19.53
N ALA A 21 16.50 14.48 -18.20
CA ALA A 21 17.73 14.07 -17.55
C ALA A 21 17.95 12.55 -17.65
N SER A 22 18.88 12.18 -18.53
CA SER A 22 19.75 10.99 -18.37
C SER A 22 21.06 11.38 -17.66
N ILE A 23 21.08 12.48 -16.90
CA ILE A 23 22.25 13.34 -16.72
C ILE A 23 22.51 13.61 -15.23
N ASP A 24 23.72 13.27 -14.79
CA ASP A 24 24.39 13.56 -13.51
C ASP A 24 23.59 13.29 -12.21
N SER A 25 24.07 12.33 -11.40
CA SER A 25 23.40 11.90 -10.17
C SER A 25 23.21 13.04 -9.16
N GLN A 26 24.14 13.99 -9.09
CA GLN A 26 24.05 15.10 -8.13
C GLN A 26 23.03 16.17 -8.55
N LEU A 27 23.00 16.52 -9.84
CA LEU A 27 22.02 17.46 -10.39
C LEU A 27 20.60 16.89 -10.29
N SER A 28 20.47 15.58 -10.51
CA SER A 28 19.23 14.83 -10.27
C SER A 28 18.77 14.94 -8.81
N ASP A 29 19.67 14.81 -7.83
CA ASP A 29 19.29 14.82 -6.42
C ASP A 29 18.78 16.20 -5.94
N HIS A 30 19.45 17.29 -6.31
CA HIS A 30 19.00 18.64 -5.98
C HIS A 30 17.65 18.98 -6.64
N LEU A 31 17.46 18.56 -7.90
CA LEU A 31 16.20 18.72 -8.62
C LEU A 31 15.07 17.96 -7.92
N GLN A 32 15.30 16.70 -7.54
CA GLN A 32 14.32 15.89 -6.80
C GLN A 32 13.99 16.50 -5.43
N GLN A 33 14.96 17.07 -4.73
CA GLN A 33 14.74 17.76 -3.45
C GLN A 33 13.92 19.04 -3.62
N CYS A 34 14.15 19.80 -4.69
CA CYS A 34 13.38 21.00 -5.01
C CYS A 34 11.91 20.65 -5.28
N ILE A 35 11.67 19.66 -6.16
CA ILE A 35 10.32 19.15 -6.45
C ILE A 35 9.69 18.55 -5.19
N GLY A 36 10.45 17.82 -4.39
CA GLY A 36 10.02 17.28 -3.11
C GLY A 36 9.56 18.35 -2.13
N SER A 37 10.29 19.46 -2.04
CA SER A 37 9.92 20.61 -1.20
C SER A 37 8.62 21.26 -1.68
N ALA A 38 8.42 21.34 -2.99
CA ALA A 38 7.16 21.80 -3.56
C ALA A 38 5.99 20.84 -3.26
N ILE A 39 6.21 19.52 -3.31
CA ILE A 39 5.19 18.52 -2.91
C ILE A 39 4.76 18.73 -1.45
N ILE A 40 5.71 18.92 -0.54
CA ILE A 40 5.42 19.16 0.88
C ILE A 40 4.66 20.48 1.07
N SER A 41 5.12 21.55 0.42
CA SER A 41 4.58 22.90 0.62
C SER A 41 3.22 23.12 -0.05
N MET A 42 3.07 22.68 -1.30
CA MET A 42 1.84 22.88 -2.08
C MET A 42 0.79 21.79 -1.83
N GLY A 43 1.23 20.61 -1.39
CA GLY A 43 0.42 19.41 -1.26
C GLY A 43 0.48 18.54 -2.53
N PRO A 44 0.43 17.21 -2.36
CA PRO A 44 0.59 16.26 -3.46
C PRO A 44 -0.53 16.35 -4.50
N GLU A 45 -1.75 16.73 -4.11
CA GLU A 45 -2.87 16.84 -5.03
C GLU A 45 -2.66 17.96 -6.07
N LYS A 46 -2.10 19.10 -5.66
CA LYS A 46 -1.79 20.19 -6.59
C LYS A 46 -0.71 19.77 -7.59
N ILE A 47 0.33 19.10 -7.11
CA ILE A 47 1.41 18.60 -7.98
C ILE A 47 0.89 17.56 -8.96
N LEU A 48 0.06 16.61 -8.51
CA LEU A 48 -0.53 15.58 -9.37
C LEU A 48 -1.62 16.13 -10.31
N THR A 49 -2.21 17.29 -10.00
CA THR A 49 -3.09 18.02 -10.91
C THR A 49 -2.29 18.71 -12.02
N LEU A 50 -1.13 19.28 -11.69
CA LEU A 50 -0.22 19.88 -12.67
C LEU A 50 0.48 18.84 -13.55
N PHE A 51 0.86 17.71 -12.96
CA PHE A 51 1.60 16.62 -13.61
C PHE A 51 0.83 15.30 -13.44
N PRO A 52 -0.31 15.13 -14.12
CA PRO A 52 -1.12 13.93 -13.97
C PRO A 52 -0.37 12.71 -14.51
N ILE A 53 -0.45 11.63 -13.76
CA ILE A 53 -0.01 10.30 -14.20
C ILE A 53 -1.20 9.68 -14.94
N THR A 54 -1.06 9.48 -16.25
CA THR A 54 -2.12 8.95 -17.11
C THR A 54 -1.57 7.83 -17.97
N LEU A 55 -2.39 6.81 -18.23
CA LEU A 55 -2.05 5.75 -19.18
C LEU A 55 -2.50 6.18 -20.57
N ASN A 56 -1.55 6.27 -21.50
CA ASN A 56 -1.87 6.32 -22.92
C ASN A 56 -2.08 4.89 -23.43
N GLU A 57 -3.32 4.58 -23.78
CA GLU A 57 -3.72 3.23 -24.16
C GLU A 57 -3.22 2.79 -25.54
N GLU A 58 -2.92 3.74 -26.43
CA GLU A 58 -2.50 3.47 -27.81
C GLU A 58 -1.04 3.02 -27.85
N ASN A 59 -0.18 3.73 -27.12
CA ASN A 59 1.26 3.46 -27.08
C ASN A 59 1.71 2.65 -25.84
N LEU A 60 0.78 2.33 -24.92
CA LEU A 60 1.02 1.56 -23.69
C LEU A 60 2.06 2.20 -22.76
N THR A 61 2.12 3.53 -22.73
CA THR A 61 3.03 4.30 -21.85
C THR A 61 2.27 5.08 -20.79
N CYS A 62 2.92 5.34 -19.64
CA CYS A 62 2.37 6.21 -18.59
C CYS A 62 3.10 7.55 -18.58
N SER A 63 2.35 8.66 -18.60
CA SER A 63 2.90 10.00 -18.46
C SER A 63 3.47 10.23 -17.06
N ASN A 64 4.49 11.07 -16.95
CA ASN A 64 5.04 11.57 -15.68
C ASN A 64 5.50 10.49 -14.68
N MET A 65 5.83 9.28 -15.13
CA MET A 65 6.32 8.22 -14.25
C MET A 65 7.64 8.56 -13.54
N TRP A 66 8.42 9.50 -14.09
CA TRP A 66 9.63 10.06 -13.46
C TRP A 66 9.34 10.70 -12.09
N LEU A 67 8.09 11.13 -11.85
CA LEU A 67 7.67 11.79 -10.62
C LEU A 67 7.41 10.78 -9.48
N VAL A 68 7.12 9.51 -9.80
CA VAL A 68 6.74 8.49 -8.82
C VAL A 68 7.79 8.26 -7.73
N PRO A 69 9.10 8.11 -8.01
CA PRO A 69 10.12 7.99 -6.98
C PRO A 69 10.18 9.19 -6.02
N ILE A 70 9.95 10.39 -6.55
CA ILE A 70 9.95 11.65 -5.77
C ILE A 70 8.72 11.67 -4.86
N LEU A 71 7.54 11.39 -5.41
CA LEU A 71 6.29 11.30 -4.65
C LEU A 71 6.39 10.28 -3.51
N ARG A 72 6.97 9.10 -3.75
CA ARG A 72 7.16 8.09 -2.70
C ARG A 72 7.91 8.64 -1.48
N LYS A 73 8.90 9.50 -1.71
CA LYS A 73 9.73 10.10 -0.65
C LYS A 73 9.02 11.26 0.05
N TYR A 74 8.35 12.13 -0.71
CA TYR A 74 7.92 13.45 -0.22
C TYR A 74 6.42 13.60 0.06
N ILE A 75 5.55 12.67 -0.38
CA ILE A 75 4.12 12.73 -0.04
C ILE A 75 3.94 12.61 1.48
N ARG A 76 3.28 13.60 2.08
CA ARG A 76 2.74 13.59 3.45
C ARG A 76 1.41 14.34 3.44
N GLY A 77 0.48 13.97 4.32
CA GLY A 77 -0.77 14.72 4.49
C GLY A 77 -1.72 14.63 3.28
N ALA A 78 -1.58 13.61 2.44
CA ALA A 78 -2.38 13.44 1.24
C ALA A 78 -3.84 13.04 1.55
N SER A 79 -4.74 13.28 0.60
CA SER A 79 -6.09 12.72 0.59
C SER A 79 -6.09 11.28 0.08
N LEU A 80 -6.71 10.38 0.83
CA LEU A 80 -7.01 9.02 0.39
C LEU A 80 -8.04 9.02 -0.74
N HIS A 81 -8.99 9.96 -0.69
CA HIS A 81 -9.95 10.13 -1.77
C HIS A 81 -9.27 10.52 -3.09
N PHE A 82 -8.29 11.43 -3.05
CA PHE A 82 -7.51 11.77 -4.26
C PHE A 82 -6.78 10.56 -4.83
N PHE A 83 -6.17 9.71 -3.98
CA PHE A 83 -5.56 8.46 -4.45
C PHE A 83 -6.58 7.59 -5.19
N MET A 84 -7.78 7.45 -4.61
CA MET A 84 -8.88 6.65 -5.17
C MET A 84 -9.46 7.23 -6.48
N GLU A 85 -9.46 8.55 -6.65
CA GLU A 85 -10.00 9.21 -7.85
C GLU A 85 -8.99 9.35 -8.99
N HIS A 86 -7.69 9.47 -8.68
CA HIS A 86 -6.68 9.80 -9.69
C HIS A 86 -5.65 8.70 -9.93
N ILE A 87 -5.27 7.94 -8.90
CA ILE A 87 -4.21 6.91 -9.02
C ILE A 87 -4.82 5.53 -9.20
N ALA A 88 -5.83 5.17 -8.40
CA ALA A 88 -6.49 3.87 -8.47
C ALA A 88 -7.08 3.56 -9.86
N PRO A 89 -7.73 4.50 -10.58
CA PRO A 89 -8.25 4.23 -11.92
C PRO A 89 -7.15 3.91 -12.93
N VAL A 90 -5.99 4.57 -12.84
CA VAL A 90 -4.83 4.29 -13.69
C VAL A 90 -4.32 2.86 -13.44
N MET A 91 -4.24 2.44 -12.17
CA MET A 91 -3.86 1.06 -11.82
C MET A 91 -4.87 0.02 -12.33
N THR A 92 -6.17 0.33 -12.30
CA THR A 92 -7.23 -0.52 -12.85
C THR A 92 -7.12 -0.65 -14.37
N SER A 93 -6.87 0.46 -15.09
CA SER A 93 -6.63 0.45 -16.54
C SER A 93 -5.38 -0.35 -16.90
N LEU A 94 -4.27 -0.14 -16.17
CA LEU A 94 -3.04 -0.93 -16.33
C LEU A 94 -3.28 -2.42 -16.13
N THR A 95 -4.06 -2.80 -15.10
CA THR A 95 -4.42 -4.20 -14.83
C THR A 95 -5.20 -4.80 -16.00
N SER A 96 -6.18 -4.06 -16.51
CA SER A 96 -7.00 -4.48 -17.65
C SER A 96 -6.16 -4.65 -18.92
N LYS A 97 -5.20 -3.75 -19.18
CA LYS A 97 -4.29 -3.85 -20.33
C LYS A 97 -3.30 -5.00 -20.17
N CYS A 98 -2.76 -5.25 -18.97
CA CYS A 98 -1.87 -6.39 -18.72
C CYS A 98 -2.53 -7.73 -19.06
N LYS A 99 -3.85 -7.86 -18.89
CA LYS A 99 -4.60 -9.07 -19.27
C LYS A 99 -4.75 -9.25 -20.80
N LYS A 100 -4.71 -8.15 -21.57
CA LYS A 100 -4.96 -8.13 -23.03
C LYS A 100 -3.67 -8.14 -23.86
N VAL A 101 -2.56 -7.63 -23.32
CA VAL A 101 -1.29 -7.48 -24.05
C VAL A 101 -0.53 -8.80 -24.11
N LYS A 102 -0.27 -9.30 -25.33
CA LYS A 102 0.52 -10.53 -25.58
C LYS A 102 2.03 -10.29 -25.65
N ARG A 103 2.47 -9.07 -25.98
CA ARG A 103 3.88 -8.75 -26.19
C ARG A 103 4.66 -8.68 -24.87
N SER A 104 5.65 -9.56 -24.70
CA SER A 104 6.42 -9.70 -23.45
C SER A 104 7.06 -8.39 -22.95
N LYS A 105 7.73 -7.61 -23.81
CA LYS A 105 8.38 -6.34 -23.40
C LYS A 105 7.37 -5.29 -22.91
N ALA A 106 6.27 -5.10 -23.63
CA ALA A 106 5.22 -4.15 -23.26
C ALA A 106 4.52 -4.59 -21.97
N LEU A 107 4.24 -5.90 -21.84
CA LEU A 107 3.65 -6.46 -20.63
C LEU A 107 4.55 -6.26 -19.40
N LYS A 108 5.87 -6.47 -19.54
CA LYS A 108 6.84 -6.20 -18.46
C LYS A 108 6.83 -4.73 -18.04
N MET A 109 6.78 -3.81 -19.01
CA MET A 109 6.72 -2.37 -18.74
C MET A 109 5.43 -1.98 -17.99
N LEU A 110 4.26 -2.43 -18.47
CA LEU A 110 2.97 -2.15 -17.81
C LEU A 110 2.92 -2.71 -16.38
N ARG A 111 3.46 -3.92 -16.15
CA ARG A 111 3.60 -4.50 -14.81
C ARG A 111 4.51 -3.67 -13.91
N SER A 112 5.59 -3.11 -14.46
CA SER A 112 6.46 -2.19 -13.71
C SER A 112 5.71 -0.93 -13.29
N TYR A 113 5.01 -0.27 -14.22
CA TYR A 113 4.21 0.90 -13.91
C TYR A 113 3.16 0.61 -12.85
N LYS A 114 2.45 -0.52 -12.98
CA LYS A 114 1.48 -0.96 -11.98
C LYS A 114 2.13 -1.09 -10.59
N LYS A 115 3.27 -1.79 -10.51
CA LYS A 115 4.00 -1.97 -9.23
C LYS A 115 4.44 -0.62 -8.65
N ASP A 116 4.98 0.28 -9.48
CA ASP A 116 5.43 1.59 -9.04
C ASP A 116 4.30 2.46 -8.48
N LEU A 117 3.11 2.40 -9.08
CA LEU A 117 1.93 3.10 -8.57
C LEU A 117 1.37 2.49 -7.29
N TRP A 118 1.34 1.16 -7.16
CA TRP A 118 0.99 0.52 -5.88
C TRP A 118 1.94 0.93 -4.76
N ASN A 119 3.22 1.11 -5.06
CA ASN A 119 4.22 1.58 -4.11
C ASN A 119 4.05 3.06 -3.69
N LEU A 120 3.14 3.82 -4.31
CA LEU A 120 2.74 5.14 -3.78
C LEU A 120 1.75 5.02 -2.62
N LEU A 121 0.99 3.93 -2.52
CA LEU A 121 -0.06 3.78 -1.51
C LEU A 121 0.46 4.03 -0.09
N PRO A 122 1.57 3.41 0.39
CA PRO A 122 2.08 3.70 1.73
C PRO A 122 2.41 5.17 1.95
N SER A 123 2.87 5.88 0.92
CA SER A 123 3.17 7.30 1.01
C SER A 123 1.91 8.16 1.17
N PHE A 124 0.81 7.79 0.49
CA PHE A 124 -0.50 8.42 0.70
C PHE A 124 -1.08 8.16 2.10
N CYS A 125 -0.66 7.08 2.76
CA CYS A 125 -1.07 6.77 4.13
C CYS A 125 -0.37 7.66 5.17
N HIS A 126 0.79 8.24 4.84
CA HIS A 126 1.52 9.11 5.75
C HIS A 126 0.71 10.37 6.08
N HIS A 127 0.30 10.49 7.34
CA HIS A 127 -0.50 11.59 7.89
C HIS A 127 -1.78 11.91 7.10
N ALA A 128 -2.40 10.92 6.47
CA ALA A 128 -3.54 11.11 5.57
C ALA A 128 -4.69 11.94 6.19
N LYS A 129 -5.06 13.04 5.51
CA LYS A 129 -5.90 14.11 6.09
C LYS A 129 -7.38 13.77 6.24
N ASP A 130 -7.85 12.78 5.50
CA ASP A 130 -9.28 12.43 5.36
C ASP A 130 -9.58 10.95 5.72
N THR A 131 -8.69 10.31 6.46
CA THR A 131 -8.79 8.90 6.90
C THR A 131 -10.16 8.59 7.51
N LYS A 132 -10.65 9.41 8.45
CA LYS A 132 -11.97 9.22 9.09
C LYS A 132 -13.11 9.07 8.07
N LYS A 133 -13.06 9.81 6.96
CA LYS A 133 -14.14 9.87 5.97
C LYS A 133 -14.01 8.77 4.91
N HIS A 134 -12.78 8.47 4.48
CA HIS A 134 -12.57 7.67 3.26
C HIS A 134 -11.90 6.31 3.49
N PHE A 135 -11.48 5.97 4.70
CA PHE A 135 -10.83 4.68 4.95
C PHE A 135 -11.73 3.47 4.62
N GLY A 136 -13.05 3.55 4.86
CA GLY A 136 -13.96 2.45 4.52
C GLY A 136 -13.99 2.14 3.02
N LEU A 137 -14.05 3.17 2.18
CA LEU A 137 -13.98 3.01 0.71
C LEU A 137 -12.61 2.49 0.26
N LEU A 138 -11.54 2.99 0.87
CA LEU A 138 -10.20 2.48 0.62
C LEU A 138 -10.11 0.99 0.99
N ALA A 139 -10.61 0.59 2.17
CA ALA A 139 -10.59 -0.79 2.62
C ALA A 139 -11.28 -1.74 1.64
N GLN A 140 -12.44 -1.36 1.11
CA GLN A 140 -13.13 -2.14 0.07
C GLN A 140 -12.28 -2.31 -1.19
N PHE A 141 -11.64 -1.23 -1.65
CA PHE A 141 -10.71 -1.30 -2.79
C PHE A 141 -9.50 -2.20 -2.52
N LEU A 142 -8.91 -2.12 -1.31
CA LEU A 142 -7.79 -2.97 -0.92
C LEU A 142 -8.17 -4.44 -0.83
N ILE A 143 -9.37 -4.77 -0.35
CA ILE A 143 -9.88 -6.16 -0.29
C ILE A 143 -9.92 -6.77 -1.69
N VAL A 144 -10.47 -6.05 -2.67
CA VAL A 144 -10.53 -6.51 -4.07
C VAL A 144 -9.12 -6.74 -4.60
N ALA A 145 -8.22 -5.77 -4.41
CA ALA A 145 -6.84 -5.87 -4.89
C ALA A 145 -6.05 -7.03 -4.24
N LEU A 146 -6.22 -7.26 -2.94
CA LEU A 146 -5.60 -8.37 -2.20
C LEU A 146 -5.97 -9.73 -2.79
N LYS A 147 -7.25 -9.91 -3.15
CA LYS A 147 -7.76 -11.16 -3.70
C LYS A 147 -7.35 -11.37 -5.16
N ASP A 148 -7.34 -10.29 -5.94
CA ASP A 148 -7.15 -10.36 -7.39
C ASP A 148 -5.69 -10.43 -7.84
N ASP A 149 -4.75 -9.85 -7.07
CA ASP A 149 -3.36 -9.72 -7.51
C ASP A 149 -2.33 -9.85 -6.37
N PRO A 150 -1.58 -10.97 -6.33
CA PRO A 150 -0.50 -11.19 -5.37
C PRO A 150 0.62 -10.15 -5.38
N SER A 151 0.82 -9.43 -6.49
CA SER A 151 1.84 -8.39 -6.56
C SER A 151 1.52 -7.15 -5.71
N THR A 152 0.29 -7.03 -5.21
CA THR A 152 -0.15 -5.90 -4.37
C THR A 152 0.09 -6.12 -2.88
N HIS A 153 0.30 -7.36 -2.45
CA HIS A 153 0.31 -7.75 -1.03
C HIS A 153 1.31 -6.97 -0.19
N GLU A 154 2.53 -6.77 -0.71
CA GLU A 154 3.58 -6.00 -0.04
C GLU A 154 3.19 -4.52 0.14
N SER A 155 2.74 -3.86 -0.94
CA SER A 155 2.39 -2.45 -0.91
C SER A 155 1.17 -2.19 -0.01
N ILE A 156 0.17 -3.07 -0.04
CA ILE A 156 -1.02 -2.99 0.83
C ILE A 156 -0.62 -3.20 2.29
N SER A 157 0.19 -4.21 2.58
CA SER A 157 0.65 -4.49 3.95
C SER A 157 1.46 -3.32 4.53
N ALA A 158 2.37 -2.76 3.73
CA ALA A 158 3.15 -1.58 4.11
C ALA A 158 2.25 -0.36 4.40
N ALA A 159 1.23 -0.13 3.57
CA ALA A 159 0.27 0.94 3.75
C ALA A 159 -0.52 0.83 5.06
N LEU A 160 -1.03 -0.37 5.37
CA LEU A 160 -1.76 -0.63 6.61
C LEU A 160 -0.87 -0.44 7.85
N LYS A 161 0.38 -0.88 7.77
CA LYS A 161 1.38 -0.67 8.81
C LYS A 161 1.64 0.81 9.06
N VAL A 162 1.82 1.61 8.00
CA VAL A 162 1.99 3.08 8.10
C VAL A 162 0.78 3.72 8.79
N PHE A 163 -0.44 3.43 8.33
CA PHE A 163 -1.66 3.98 8.92
C PHE A 163 -1.76 3.73 10.43
N VAL A 164 -1.62 2.46 10.85
CA VAL A 164 -1.76 2.07 12.24
C VAL A 164 -0.65 2.69 13.09
N LYS A 165 0.61 2.56 12.64
CA LYS A 165 1.77 3.03 13.40
C LYS A 165 1.72 4.54 13.63
N GLU A 166 1.42 5.33 12.62
CA GLU A 166 1.40 6.79 12.76
C GLU A 166 0.24 7.30 13.58
N ASN A 167 -0.96 6.77 13.39
CA ASN A 167 -2.09 7.19 14.22
C ASN A 167 -1.86 6.81 15.69
N LYS A 168 -1.26 5.64 15.98
CA LYS A 168 -0.86 5.25 17.33
C LYS A 168 0.24 6.13 17.90
N SER A 169 1.26 6.50 17.13
CA SER A 169 2.33 7.37 17.62
C SER A 169 1.80 8.76 17.99
N VAL A 170 0.89 9.34 17.21
CA VAL A 170 0.23 10.61 17.54
C VAL A 170 -0.58 10.52 18.85
N ILE A 171 -1.15 9.34 19.13
CA ILE A 171 -1.88 9.10 20.37
C ILE A 171 -0.93 9.01 21.57
N ALA A 172 0.22 8.34 21.41
CA ALA A 172 1.22 8.16 22.45
C ALA A 172 1.96 9.45 22.82
N THR A 173 2.31 10.31 21.85
CA THR A 173 3.09 11.54 22.10
C THR A 173 2.45 12.50 23.10
N ASN A 174 1.12 12.49 23.27
CA ASN A 174 0.44 13.30 24.28
C ASN A 174 0.24 12.61 25.65
N GLN A 175 0.45 11.30 25.77
CA GLN A 175 0.59 10.64 27.08
C GLN A 175 1.93 11.02 27.71
N ASP A 176 3.00 11.04 26.89
CA ASP A 176 4.33 11.45 27.32
C ASP A 176 4.43 12.95 27.56
N VAL A 177 3.79 13.82 26.75
CA VAL A 177 3.77 15.28 26.99
C VAL A 177 2.93 15.67 28.23
N LYS A 178 1.88 14.91 28.59
CA LYS A 178 1.18 15.10 29.87
C LYS A 178 2.05 14.71 31.08
N THR A 179 2.99 13.80 30.89
CA THR A 179 3.94 13.35 31.92
C THR A 179 5.20 14.23 31.96
N ALA A 180 5.64 14.75 30.81
CA ALA A 180 6.82 15.58 30.62
C ALA A 180 6.57 17.09 30.80
N LYS A 181 5.31 17.57 30.81
CA LYS A 181 4.98 18.95 31.22
C LYS A 181 5.32 19.27 32.69
N LYS A 182 5.86 18.32 33.44
CA LYS A 182 6.43 18.52 34.78
C LYS A 182 7.94 18.80 34.78
N ILE A 183 8.64 18.65 33.64
CA ILE A 183 10.10 18.76 33.59
C ILE A 183 10.52 19.60 32.37
N VAL A 184 10.69 20.89 32.65
CA VAL A 184 11.68 21.81 32.07
C VAL A 184 11.45 22.36 30.65
N ASN A 185 11.43 23.70 30.63
CA ASN A 185 11.56 24.59 29.49
C ASN A 185 13.03 24.66 29.02
N ASN A 186 13.20 25.01 27.74
CA ASN A 186 14.43 25.43 27.04
C ASN A 186 15.25 24.28 26.44
N GLU A 187 15.29 24.21 25.11
CA GLU A 187 16.35 24.82 24.29
C GLU A 187 16.04 24.57 22.81
N ALA A 188 16.09 25.62 22.00
CA ALA A 188 15.88 25.58 20.56
C ALA A 188 17.25 25.46 19.86
N ASN A 189 17.41 24.49 18.94
CA ASN A 189 18.47 24.60 17.95
C ASN A 189 18.13 23.84 16.65
N ASP A 190 18.10 24.62 15.56
CA ASP A 190 18.24 24.41 14.10
C ASP A 190 17.90 23.07 13.36
N LYS A 191 17.46 22.00 14.03
CA LYS A 191 16.83 20.82 13.39
C LYS A 191 15.32 21.00 13.15
N SER A 192 14.79 22.17 13.49
CA SER A 192 13.37 22.51 13.55
C SER A 192 12.65 22.35 12.21
N ALA A 193 13.27 22.72 11.08
CA ALA A 193 12.61 22.65 9.78
C ALA A 193 12.33 21.21 9.30
N ILE A 194 13.29 20.28 9.48
CA ILE A 194 13.11 18.87 9.11
C ILE A 194 12.23 18.15 10.15
N LEU A 195 12.32 18.54 11.42
CA LEU A 195 11.46 18.01 12.48
C LEU A 195 9.99 18.44 12.32
N ASN A 196 9.73 19.63 11.76
CA ASN A 196 8.40 20.10 11.42
C ASN A 196 7.79 19.37 10.20
N VAL A 197 8.60 18.83 9.29
CA VAL A 197 8.13 17.98 8.18
C VAL A 197 7.70 16.58 8.66
N LEU A 198 8.19 16.15 9.83
CA LEU A 198 7.83 14.88 10.49
C LEU A 198 6.68 15.05 11.50
N GLN A 199 6.20 16.27 11.73
CA GLN A 199 5.05 16.51 12.60
C GLN A 199 3.78 16.02 11.91
N PRO A 200 2.95 15.21 12.60
CA PRO A 200 1.66 14.80 12.07
C PRO A 200 0.79 16.00 11.69
N CYS A 201 0.18 15.95 10.51
CA CYS A 201 -0.71 17.01 10.01
C CYS A 201 -2.05 17.08 10.79
N TYR A 202 -2.21 16.32 11.88
CA TYR A 202 -3.45 16.22 12.64
C TYR A 202 -3.24 16.02 14.15
N SER A 203 -4.25 16.41 14.93
CA SER A 203 -4.23 16.32 16.40
C SER A 203 -4.52 14.89 16.90
N GLN A 204 -4.19 14.62 18.17
CA GLN A 204 -4.58 13.37 18.86
C GLN A 204 -6.07 13.05 18.75
N LYS A 205 -6.94 14.07 18.83
CA LYS A 205 -8.40 13.89 18.67
C LYS A 205 -8.76 13.37 17.28
N VAL A 206 -8.04 13.83 16.25
CA VAL A 206 -8.20 13.33 14.87
C VAL A 206 -7.63 11.92 14.76
N ALA A 207 -6.46 11.65 15.32
CA ALA A 207 -5.85 10.32 15.35
C ALA A 207 -6.79 9.27 15.97
N LEU A 208 -7.44 9.58 17.09
CA LEU A 208 -8.43 8.71 17.73
C LEU A 208 -9.65 8.47 16.82
N LYS A 209 -10.12 9.50 16.10
CA LYS A 209 -11.22 9.37 15.14
C LYS A 209 -10.81 8.51 13.93
N ASN A 210 -9.57 8.63 13.47
CA ASN A 210 -9.01 7.82 12.39
C ASN A 210 -8.94 6.34 12.80
N ILE A 211 -8.37 6.03 13.97
CA ILE A 211 -8.32 4.65 14.50
C ILE A 211 -9.72 4.06 14.62
N LYS A 212 -10.69 4.82 15.14
CA LYS A 212 -12.09 4.35 15.21
C LYS A 212 -12.68 4.05 13.83
N ALA A 213 -12.48 4.94 12.85
CA ALA A 213 -12.94 4.72 11.48
C ALA A 213 -12.27 3.50 10.83
N MET A 214 -10.97 3.32 11.07
CA MET A 214 -10.21 2.16 10.62
C MET A 214 -10.75 0.88 11.23
N ALA A 215 -10.91 0.82 12.54
CA ALA A 215 -11.42 -0.35 13.25
C ALA A 215 -12.81 -0.79 12.76
N LEU A 216 -13.70 0.16 12.48
CA LEU A 216 -15.04 -0.12 11.93
C LEU A 216 -15.00 -0.78 10.55
N SER A 217 -13.94 -0.54 9.77
CA SER A 217 -13.79 -1.06 8.40
C SER A 217 -12.74 -2.17 8.28
N SER A 218 -12.14 -2.59 9.40
CA SER A 218 -11.01 -3.52 9.39
C SER A 218 -11.43 -4.98 9.39
N MET A 219 -12.67 -5.32 9.77
CA MET A 219 -13.02 -6.74 9.92
C MET A 219 -12.95 -7.52 8.61
N ASP A 220 -13.60 -7.02 7.57
CA ASP A 220 -13.58 -7.65 6.25
C ASP A 220 -12.17 -7.62 5.64
N LEU A 221 -11.41 -6.57 5.93
CA LEU A 221 -10.03 -6.42 5.47
C LEU A 221 -9.09 -7.41 6.16
N ILE A 222 -9.24 -7.64 7.47
CA ILE A 222 -8.48 -8.66 8.20
C ILE A 222 -8.85 -10.04 7.65
N GLN A 223 -10.13 -10.34 7.48
CA GLN A 223 -10.55 -11.64 6.96
C GLN A 223 -9.98 -11.88 5.55
N ALA A 224 -10.06 -10.89 4.65
CA ALA A 224 -9.45 -10.99 3.33
C ALA A 224 -7.92 -11.18 3.40
N THR A 225 -7.24 -10.49 4.30
CA THR A 225 -5.79 -10.63 4.49
C THR A 225 -5.43 -12.01 5.04
N VAL A 226 -6.21 -12.54 5.98
CA VAL A 226 -6.09 -13.89 6.53
C VAL A 226 -6.29 -14.95 5.46
N ASP A 227 -7.35 -14.83 4.66
CA ASP A 227 -7.64 -15.79 3.59
C ASP A 227 -6.47 -15.82 2.59
N VAL A 228 -5.95 -14.64 2.21
CA VAL A 228 -4.79 -14.52 1.34
C VAL A 228 -3.53 -15.09 1.99
N PHE A 229 -3.32 -14.86 3.29
CA PHE A 229 -2.18 -15.40 4.05
C PHE A 229 -2.17 -16.92 4.05
N LEU A 230 -3.32 -17.56 4.32
CA LEU A 230 -3.43 -19.02 4.35
C LEU A 230 -3.13 -19.65 2.99
N ASN A 231 -3.56 -19.00 1.91
CA ASN A 231 -3.36 -19.47 0.54
C ASN A 231 -2.00 -19.06 -0.07
N SER A 232 -1.21 -18.23 0.62
CA SER A 232 0.10 -17.78 0.13
C SER A 232 1.21 -18.76 0.53
N PRO A 233 2.29 -18.89 -0.26
CA PRO A 233 3.47 -19.68 0.12
C PRO A 233 4.24 -18.98 1.26
N PRO A 234 4.99 -19.72 2.10
CA PRO A 234 5.64 -19.19 3.31
C PRO A 234 6.49 -17.93 3.11
N GLU A 235 7.18 -17.80 1.98
CA GLU A 235 8.08 -16.69 1.67
C GLU A 235 7.32 -15.36 1.49
N LYS A 236 6.03 -15.43 1.14
CA LYS A 236 5.17 -14.26 0.92
C LYS A 236 4.31 -13.90 2.14
N ARG A 237 4.35 -14.70 3.20
CA ARG A 237 3.47 -14.56 4.38
C ARG A 237 3.90 -13.48 5.37
N SER A 238 5.16 -13.03 5.33
CA SER A 238 5.72 -12.08 6.32
C SER A 238 5.00 -10.73 6.32
N SER A 239 4.85 -10.11 5.16
CA SER A 239 4.17 -8.82 5.02
C SER A 239 2.69 -8.89 5.42
N LEU A 240 2.00 -9.95 5.00
CA LEU A 240 0.61 -10.21 5.35
C LEU A 240 0.42 -10.42 6.86
N LYS A 241 1.33 -11.16 7.51
CA LYS A 241 1.33 -11.34 8.97
C LYS A 241 1.44 -10.00 9.68
N GLU A 242 2.40 -9.16 9.30
CA GLU A 242 2.56 -7.83 9.89
C GLU A 242 1.30 -6.97 9.72
N ALA A 243 0.63 -7.07 8.57
CA ALA A 243 -0.62 -6.36 8.32
C ALA A 243 -1.75 -6.85 9.23
N ILE A 244 -1.90 -8.17 9.40
CA ILE A 244 -2.89 -8.78 10.31
C ILE A 244 -2.63 -8.33 11.75
N GLU A 245 -1.38 -8.34 12.20
CA GLU A 245 -0.99 -7.88 13.54
C GLU A 245 -1.34 -6.39 13.73
N CYS A 246 -1.00 -5.55 12.75
CA CYS A 246 -1.31 -4.12 12.79
C CYS A 246 -2.81 -3.86 12.88
N LEU A 247 -3.62 -4.50 12.03
CA LEU A 247 -5.07 -4.34 12.03
C LEU A 247 -5.73 -4.94 13.28
N SER A 248 -5.23 -6.08 13.77
CA SER A 248 -5.70 -6.69 15.02
C SER A 248 -5.48 -5.77 16.21
N SER A 249 -4.41 -4.98 16.18
CA SER A 249 -4.05 -4.06 17.27
C SER A 249 -4.96 -2.82 17.40
N ILE A 250 -5.88 -2.58 16.47
CA ILE A 250 -6.81 -1.44 16.48
C ILE A 250 -8.28 -1.85 16.66
N ILE A 251 -8.59 -3.14 16.54
CA ILE A 251 -9.93 -3.67 16.79
C ILE A 251 -10.07 -4.11 18.26
N GLY A 252 -11.31 -4.17 18.76
CA GLY A 252 -11.58 -4.62 20.13
C GLY A 252 -11.27 -6.11 20.33
N SER A 253 -10.97 -6.52 21.57
CA SER A 253 -10.61 -7.91 21.91
C SER A 253 -11.64 -8.94 21.43
N SER A 254 -12.93 -8.66 21.57
CA SER A 254 -14.00 -9.53 21.10
C SER A 254 -14.00 -9.78 19.59
N ASN A 255 -13.44 -8.86 18.79
CA ASN A 255 -13.29 -9.04 17.36
C ASN A 255 -12.01 -9.81 17.02
N VAL A 256 -10.95 -9.68 17.83
CA VAL A 256 -9.74 -10.52 17.72
C VAL A 256 -10.11 -11.98 17.95
N ASP A 257 -10.92 -12.27 18.97
CA ASP A 257 -11.39 -13.64 19.25
C ASP A 257 -12.13 -14.24 18.05
N LYS A 258 -12.98 -13.44 17.38
CA LYS A 258 -13.67 -13.89 16.14
C LYS A 258 -12.69 -14.24 15.03
N ILE A 259 -11.64 -13.43 14.83
CA ILE A 259 -10.60 -13.70 13.81
C ILE A 259 -9.84 -14.98 14.14
N VAL A 260 -9.43 -15.14 15.41
CA VAL A 260 -8.74 -16.35 15.87
C VAL A 260 -9.60 -17.57 15.65
N MET A 261 -10.88 -17.52 16.00
CA MET A 261 -11.82 -18.62 15.76
C MET A 261 -11.99 -18.94 14.26
N SER A 262 -12.04 -17.93 13.39
CA SER A 262 -12.08 -18.13 11.94
C SER A 262 -10.79 -18.79 11.42
N LEU A 263 -9.62 -18.34 11.90
CA LEU A 263 -8.33 -18.95 11.57
C LEU A 263 -8.26 -20.42 11.99
N SER A 264 -8.67 -20.73 13.21
CA SER A 264 -8.67 -22.12 13.73
C SER A 264 -9.55 -23.04 12.90
N LYS A 265 -10.78 -22.60 12.54
CA LYS A 265 -11.68 -23.39 11.68
C LYS A 265 -11.11 -23.63 10.28
N ASN A 266 -10.51 -22.60 9.68
CA ASN A 266 -9.92 -22.72 8.35
C ASN A 266 -8.69 -23.63 8.36
N LEU A 267 -7.85 -23.57 9.39
CA LEU A 267 -6.72 -24.49 9.54
C LEU A 267 -7.19 -25.93 9.71
N GLU A 268 -8.19 -26.17 10.57
CA GLU A 268 -8.78 -27.50 10.75
C GLU A 268 -9.36 -28.06 9.44
N PHE A 269 -9.99 -27.20 8.63
CA PHE A 269 -10.46 -27.56 7.30
C PHE A 269 -9.32 -27.90 6.34
N VAL A 270 -8.26 -27.09 6.29
CA VAL A 270 -7.08 -27.34 5.44
C VAL A 270 -6.41 -28.66 5.82
N TYR A 271 -6.25 -28.94 7.11
CA TYR A 271 -5.69 -30.22 7.58
C TYR A 271 -6.55 -31.41 7.16
N LYS A 272 -7.88 -31.31 7.29
CA LYS A 272 -8.81 -32.35 6.83
C LYS A 272 -8.69 -32.58 5.32
N VAL A 273 -8.63 -31.51 4.50
CA VAL A 273 -8.50 -31.63 3.04
C VAL A 273 -7.19 -32.30 2.65
N SER A 274 -6.06 -31.95 3.28
CA SER A 274 -4.79 -32.62 3.01
C SER A 274 -4.81 -34.12 3.38
N GLU A 275 -5.48 -34.50 4.47
CA GLU A 275 -5.63 -35.91 4.85
C GLU A 275 -6.48 -36.68 3.81
N PHE A 276 -7.53 -36.06 3.26
CA PHE A 276 -8.31 -36.64 2.17
C PHE A 276 -7.50 -36.78 0.86
N GLU A 277 -6.69 -35.78 0.49
CA GLU A 277 -5.84 -35.83 -0.70
C GLU A 277 -4.78 -36.94 -0.59
N ASP A 278 -4.14 -37.09 0.56
CA ASP A 278 -3.17 -38.16 0.83
C ASP A 278 -3.81 -39.56 0.76
N LEU A 279 -5.03 -39.74 1.29
CA LEU A 279 -5.77 -41.01 1.15
C LEU A 279 -6.12 -41.33 -0.30
N THR A 280 -6.51 -40.33 -1.10
CA THR A 280 -6.84 -40.55 -2.52
C THR A 280 -5.62 -40.87 -3.39
N ASN A 281 -4.47 -40.26 -3.11
CA ASN A 281 -3.23 -40.53 -3.83
C ASN A 281 -2.64 -41.90 -3.49
N HIS A 282 -2.80 -42.39 -2.25
CA HIS A 282 -2.42 -43.76 -1.89
C HIS A 282 -3.28 -44.82 -2.60
N ASN A 283 -4.58 -44.58 -2.76
CA ASN A 283 -5.47 -45.50 -3.46
C ASN A 283 -5.20 -45.56 -4.98
N HIS A 284 -4.72 -44.47 -5.59
CA HIS A 284 -4.33 -44.49 -7.00
C HIS A 284 -2.98 -45.20 -7.24
N SER A 285 -2.04 -45.13 -6.30
CA SER A 285 -0.76 -45.87 -6.39
C SER A 285 -0.93 -47.37 -6.15
N ALA A 286 -1.91 -47.80 -5.35
CA ALA A 286 -2.17 -49.21 -5.09
C ALA A 286 -2.82 -49.92 -6.30
N ASN A 287 -3.67 -49.22 -7.07
CA ASN A 287 -4.41 -49.81 -8.19
C ASN A 287 -3.62 -49.95 -9.51
N THR A 288 -2.38 -49.45 -9.59
CA THR A 288 -1.52 -49.62 -10.78
C THR A 288 -0.59 -50.84 -10.73
N THR A 289 -0.59 -51.61 -9.64
CA THR A 289 0.32 -52.76 -9.47
C THR A 289 -0.34 -54.13 -9.70
N GLU A 290 -1.66 -54.20 -9.87
CA GLU A 290 -2.40 -55.45 -10.13
C GLU A 290 -3.15 -55.38 -11.46
N LEU A 291 -2.45 -55.42 -12.59
CA LEU A 291 -3.07 -55.80 -13.88
C LEU A 291 -2.09 -56.37 -14.92
N ASN A 292 -0.83 -56.66 -14.54
CA ASN A 292 0.14 -57.25 -15.46
C ASN A 292 0.59 -58.64 -14.99
N GLY A 293 -0.32 -59.61 -15.09
CA GLY A 293 -0.04 -60.99 -14.71
C GLY A 293 -1.20 -61.94 -14.96
N ASN A 294 -1.50 -62.23 -16.23
CA ASN A 294 -1.81 -63.58 -16.73
C ASN A 294 -2.61 -63.54 -18.04
N SER A 295 -1.96 -63.96 -19.13
CA SER A 295 -2.54 -64.93 -20.07
C SER A 295 -1.54 -65.23 -21.20
N LYS A 296 -0.72 -66.27 -20.97
CA LYS A 296 -0.30 -67.18 -22.05
C LYS A 296 -1.41 -68.22 -22.22
N THR A 297 -1.75 -68.51 -23.49
CA THR A 297 -2.20 -69.77 -24.13
C THR A 297 -3.40 -69.58 -25.04
N ASN A 298 -3.16 -69.35 -26.33
CA ASN A 298 -3.31 -70.34 -27.41
C ASN A 298 -2.77 -69.76 -28.72
#